data_AF-A0AAV0I2J9-F1
#
_entry.id   AF-A0AAV0I2J9-F1
#
_cell.length_a   1.000
_cell.length_b   1.000
_cell.length_c   1.000
_cell.angle_alpha   90.00
_cell.angle_beta   90.00
_cell.angle_gamma   90.00
#
_symmetry.space_group_name_H-M   'P 1'
#
loop_
_entity.id
_entity.type
_entity.pdbx_description
1 polymer ?
#
loop_
_entity_poly.entity_id
_entity_poly.type
_entity_poly.pdbx_seq_one_letter_code
_entity_poly.pdbx_strand_id
1 'polypeptide(L)'
;MATEQSFQVRKLQLSDKGKGFIDLLRQLSVCDPISDEDFEARFQELSSHGDDHLICVIEDERQGKIVATGGLHLGKKIVEFLADHARSKGCYKVILDCSSENKAFYERCGFKEKEIQMVQYFV
;
A
#
# COMPACT_ATOMS: atom_id res chain seq x y z
N MET A 1 35.82 16.00 -3.61
CA MET A 1 35.48 14.81 -4.43
C MET A 1 34.12 14.34 -3.96
N ALA A 2 33.06 14.62 -4.72
CA ALA A 2 31.72 14.18 -4.35
C ALA A 2 31.63 12.69 -4.62
N THR A 3 31.60 11.87 -3.57
CA THR A 3 31.29 10.45 -3.68
C THR A 3 29.88 10.31 -4.24
N GLU A 4 29.73 9.73 -5.44
CA GLU A 4 28.42 9.44 -6.04
C GLU A 4 27.61 8.51 -5.13
N GLN A 5 26.70 9.08 -4.33
CA GLN A 5 25.80 8.29 -3.49
C GLN A 5 24.86 7.51 -4.42
N SER A 6 24.90 6.17 -4.33
CA SER A 6 24.03 5.29 -5.12
C SER A 6 22.86 4.88 -4.24
N PHE A 7 21.70 5.47 -4.51
CA PHE A 7 20.45 5.14 -3.83
C PHE A 7 19.50 4.47 -4.80
N GLN A 8 18.95 3.32 -4.39
CA GLN A 8 17.99 2.57 -5.19
C GLN A 8 16.61 2.62 -4.55
N VAL A 9 15.62 3.10 -5.31
CA VAL A 9 14.20 3.06 -4.92
C VAL A 9 13.56 1.80 -5.49
N ARG A 10 12.93 0.99 -4.63
CA ARG A 10 12.26 -0.25 -5.04
C ARG A 10 11.17 -0.69 -4.05
N LYS A 11 10.38 -1.70 -4.41
CA LYS A 11 9.45 -2.37 -3.49
C LYS A 11 10.25 -3.08 -2.37
N LEU A 12 9.67 -3.13 -1.17
CA LEU A 12 10.19 -3.91 -0.05
C LEU A 12 10.33 -5.39 -0.45
N GLN A 13 11.39 -6.04 0.01
CA GLN A 13 11.67 -7.46 -0.17
C GLN A 13 11.87 -8.15 1.18
N LEU A 14 11.67 -9.46 1.24
CA LEU A 14 11.86 -10.26 2.46
C LEU A 14 13.27 -10.15 3.05
N SER A 15 14.28 -10.10 2.18
CA SER A 15 15.68 -9.92 2.56
C SER A 15 15.97 -8.57 3.23
N ASP A 16 15.07 -7.59 3.13
CA ASP A 16 15.28 -6.26 3.69
C ASP A 16 15.22 -6.24 5.22
N LYS A 17 14.65 -7.28 5.84
CA LYS A 17 14.78 -7.46 7.29
C LYS A 17 16.24 -7.47 7.73
N GLY A 18 17.08 -8.24 7.02
CA GLY A 18 18.53 -8.33 7.27
C GLY A 18 19.30 -7.04 6.89
N LYS A 19 18.65 -6.13 6.15
CA LYS A 19 19.22 -4.83 5.76
C LYS A 19 18.83 -3.69 6.72
N GLY A 20 18.32 -4.02 7.91
CA GLY A 20 18.01 -3.05 8.97
C GLY A 20 16.64 -2.37 8.82
N PHE A 21 15.71 -2.95 8.06
CA PHE A 21 14.37 -2.37 7.86
C PHE A 21 13.61 -2.14 9.17
N ILE A 22 13.65 -3.09 10.11
CA ILE A 22 12.99 -2.95 11.41
C ILE A 22 13.66 -1.87 12.26
N ASP A 23 14.99 -1.80 12.24
CA ASP A 23 15.75 -0.75 12.94
C ASP A 23 15.42 0.64 12.41
N LEU A 24 15.14 0.77 11.10
CA LEU A 24 14.66 2.00 10.51
C LEU A 24 13.25 2.38 11.03
N LEU A 25 12.30 1.43 11.08
CA LEU A 25 10.94 1.70 11.59
C LEU A 25 10.94 2.11 13.07
N ARG A 26 11.89 1.60 13.88
CA ARG A 26 12.07 1.99 15.28
C ARG A 26 12.33 3.48 15.49
N GLN A 27 12.76 4.20 14.46
CA GLN A 27 12.95 5.65 14.52
C GLN A 27 11.62 6.42 14.51
N LEU A 28 10.53 5.79 14.06
CA LEU A 28 9.20 6.41 13.97
C LEU A 28 8.29 6.04 15.16
N SER A 29 8.41 4.82 15.68
CA SER A 29 7.63 4.35 16.84
C SER A 29 8.34 3.21 17.58
N VAL A 30 7.92 2.94 18.82
CA VAL A 30 8.38 1.75 19.56
C VAL A 30 8.04 0.50 18.74
N CYS A 31 9.04 -0.34 18.51
CA CYS A 31 8.90 -1.62 17.82
C CYS A 31 9.63 -2.67 18.65
N ASP A 32 8.91 -3.67 19.11
CA ASP A 32 9.48 -4.82 19.80
C ASP A 32 10.32 -5.66 18.82
N PRO A 33 11.27 -6.47 19.31
CA PRO A 33 11.99 -7.40 18.45
C PRO A 33 11.01 -8.34 17.73
N ILE A 34 11.09 -8.38 16.40
CA ILE A 34 10.23 -9.22 15.56
C ILE A 34 11.04 -10.43 15.10
N SER A 35 10.47 -11.64 15.21
CA SER A 35 11.07 -12.88 14.70
C SER A 35 11.11 -12.91 13.16
N ASP A 36 11.95 -13.75 12.55
CA ASP A 36 12.03 -13.85 11.07
C ASP A 36 10.70 -14.36 10.52
N GLU A 37 10.08 -15.29 11.24
CA GLU A 37 8.78 -15.89 10.93
C GLU A 37 7.66 -14.85 10.97
N ASP A 38 7.61 -13.99 12.00
CA ASP A 38 6.58 -12.96 12.12
C ASP A 38 6.70 -11.91 11.01
N PHE A 39 7.94 -11.52 10.67
CA PHE A 39 8.18 -10.57 9.59
C PHE A 39 7.74 -11.14 8.24
N GLU A 40 8.10 -12.39 7.96
CA GLU A 40 7.69 -13.10 6.75
C GLU A 40 6.17 -13.17 6.66
N ALA A 41 5.48 -13.59 7.72
CA ALA A 41 4.04 -13.68 7.76
C ALA A 41 3.36 -12.32 7.48
N ARG A 42 3.85 -11.25 8.12
CA ARG A 42 3.36 -9.89 7.87
C ARG A 42 3.65 -9.41 6.45
N PHE A 43 4.82 -9.72 5.90
CA PHE A 43 5.17 -9.35 4.53
C PHE A 43 4.27 -10.06 3.52
N GLN A 44 4.01 -11.36 3.71
CA GLN A 44 3.12 -12.13 2.85
C GLN A 44 1.68 -11.61 2.90
N GLU A 45 1.18 -11.31 4.09
CA GLU A 45 -0.15 -10.69 4.24
C GLU A 45 -0.21 -9.35 3.48
N LEU A 46 0.76 -8.47 3.68
CA LEU A 46 0.80 -7.16 3.02
C LEU A 46 0.92 -7.28 1.50
N SER A 47 1.72 -8.24 1.03
CA SER A 47 1.91 -8.52 -0.39
C SER A 47 0.66 -9.13 -1.04
N SER A 48 -0.17 -9.83 -0.26
CA SER A 48 -1.43 -10.42 -0.75
C SER A 48 -2.47 -9.37 -1.15
N HIS A 49 -2.34 -8.14 -0.64
CA HIS A 49 -3.17 -7.00 -1.04
C HIS A 49 -2.80 -6.43 -2.42
N GLY A 50 -1.79 -6.97 -3.10
CA GLY A 50 -1.40 -6.55 -4.45
C GLY A 50 -0.92 -5.10 -4.50
N ASP A 51 -1.31 -4.37 -5.55
CA ASP A 51 -0.85 -2.99 -5.78
C ASP A 51 -1.57 -1.93 -4.91
N ASP A 52 -2.52 -2.33 -4.06
CA ASP A 52 -3.20 -1.42 -3.13
C ASP A 52 -2.36 -1.07 -1.89
N HIS A 53 -1.38 -1.92 -1.54
CA HIS A 53 -0.53 -1.72 -0.37
C HIS A 53 0.95 -1.82 -0.76
N LEU A 54 1.46 -0.77 -1.38
CA LEU A 54 2.86 -0.71 -1.81
C LEU A 54 3.75 -0.18 -0.68
N ILE A 55 4.67 -1.00 -0.19
CA ILE A 55 5.78 -0.50 0.65
C ILE A 55 6.97 -0.25 -0.25
N CYS A 56 7.37 1.01 -0.35
CA CYS A 56 8.59 1.42 -1.03
C CYS A 56 9.72 1.58 -0.01
N VAL A 57 10.91 1.22 -0.42
CA VAL A 57 12.15 1.41 0.33
C VAL A 57 13.19 2.11 -0.53
N ILE A 58 14.08 2.84 0.14
CA ILE A 58 15.31 3.37 -0.46
C ILE A 58 16.46 2.62 0.17
N GLU A 59 17.23 1.91 -0.63
CA GLU A 59 18.47 1.24 -0.23
C GLU A 59 19.67 2.11 -0.55
N ASP A 60 20.59 2.26 0.40
CA ASP A 60 21.96 2.71 0.15
C ASP A 60 22.78 1.49 -0.29
N GLU A 61 23.06 1.39 -1.59
CA GLU A 61 23.75 0.24 -2.18
C GLU A 61 25.18 0.09 -1.68
N ARG A 62 25.80 1.15 -1.15
CA ARG A 62 27.17 1.08 -0.60
C ARG A 62 27.20 0.36 0.75
N GLN A 63 26.15 0.55 1.55
CA GLN A 63 26.03 -0.05 2.88
C GLN A 63 25.21 -1.33 2.89
N GLY A 64 24.43 -1.58 1.82
CA GLY A 64 23.44 -2.66 1.79
C GLY A 64 22.36 -2.48 2.86
N LYS A 65 21.99 -1.23 3.16
CA LYS A 65 21.04 -0.88 4.23
C LYS A 65 19.84 -0.12 3.70
N ILE A 66 18.68 -0.38 4.28
CA ILE A 66 17.49 0.42 4.02
C ILE A 66 17.59 1.73 4.82
N VAL A 67 17.55 2.86 4.11
CA VAL A 67 17.73 4.19 4.69
C VAL A 67 16.42 5.00 4.74
N ALA A 68 15.42 4.62 3.95
CA ALA A 68 14.08 5.21 4.01
C ALA A 68 13.01 4.19 3.62
N THR A 69 11.79 4.38 4.13
CA THR A 69 10.63 3.59 3.74
C THR A 69 9.35 4.41 3.80
N GLY A 70 8.35 4.03 2.99
CA GLY A 70 7.01 4.60 3.04
C GLY A 70 5.97 3.64 2.47
N GLY A 71 4.81 3.56 3.11
CA GLY A 71 3.64 2.86 2.61
C GLY A 71 2.77 3.76 1.72
N LEU A 72 2.38 3.28 0.55
CA LEU A 72 1.52 3.96 -0.41
C LEU A 72 0.22 3.18 -0.61
N HIS A 73 -0.87 3.75 -0.07
CA HIS A 73 -2.24 3.26 -0.24
C HIS A 73 -2.92 3.96 -1.42
N LEU A 74 -2.35 3.82 -2.62
CA LEU A 74 -2.71 4.68 -3.76
C LEU A 74 -4.17 4.51 -4.18
N GLY A 75 -4.64 3.26 -4.31
CA GLY A 75 -6.03 2.96 -4.67
C GLY A 75 -7.02 3.64 -3.73
N LYS A 76 -6.83 3.45 -2.41
CA LYS A 76 -7.71 4.05 -1.39
C LYS A 76 -7.71 5.58 -1.48
N LYS A 77 -6.52 6.20 -1.60
CA LYS A 77 -6.41 7.66 -1.73
C LYS A 77 -7.12 8.21 -2.97
N ILE A 78 -7.03 7.51 -4.11
CA ILE A 78 -7.72 7.91 -5.34
C ILE A 78 -9.24 7.86 -5.14
N VAL A 79 -9.75 6.74 -4.60
CA VAL A 79 -11.19 6.56 -4.38
C VAL A 79 -11.74 7.60 -3.39
N GLU A 80 -11.05 7.83 -2.28
CA GLU A 80 -11.42 8.85 -1.29
C GLU A 80 -11.44 10.26 -1.90
N PHE A 81 -10.38 10.61 -2.66
CA PHE A 81 -10.30 11.91 -3.33
C PHE A 81 -11.46 12.13 -4.31
N LEU A 82 -11.78 11.12 -5.13
CA LEU A 82 -12.87 11.21 -6.09
C LEU A 82 -14.24 11.32 -5.40
N ALA A 83 -14.45 10.56 -4.32
CA ALA A 83 -15.67 10.61 -3.54
C ALA A 83 -15.87 11.99 -2.86
N ASP A 84 -14.81 12.55 -2.29
CA ASP A 84 -14.82 13.89 -1.69
C ASP A 84 -15.02 14.98 -2.75
N HIS A 85 -14.41 14.81 -3.92
CA HIS A 85 -14.62 15.73 -5.04
C HIS A 85 -16.09 15.72 -5.49
N ALA A 86 -16.70 14.55 -5.68
CA ALA A 86 -18.10 14.43 -6.05
C ALA A 86 -19.03 15.07 -5.01
N ARG A 87 -18.74 14.86 -3.71
CA ARG A 87 -19.46 15.54 -2.62
C ARG A 87 -19.32 17.06 -2.71
N SER A 88 -18.12 17.57 -2.98
CA SER A 88 -17.87 19.02 -3.14
C SER A 88 -18.62 19.64 -4.32
N LYS A 89 -18.94 18.83 -5.34
CA LYS A 89 -19.74 19.22 -6.50
C LYS A 89 -21.25 19.08 -6.29
N GLY A 90 -21.70 18.68 -5.10
CA GLY A 90 -23.12 18.53 -4.79
C GLY A 90 -23.74 17.23 -5.30
N CYS A 91 -22.93 16.24 -5.70
CA CYS A 91 -23.46 14.91 -6.00
C CYS A 91 -24.03 14.27 -4.71
N TYR A 92 -25.28 13.83 -4.77
CA TYR A 92 -25.94 13.20 -3.63
C TYR A 92 -25.50 11.73 -3.42
N LYS A 93 -24.90 11.09 -4.43
CA LYS A 93 -24.36 9.73 -4.36
C LYS A 93 -23.19 9.54 -5.32
N VAL A 94 -22.33 8.58 -4.98
CA VAL A 94 -21.32 7.99 -5.86
C VAL A 94 -21.56 6.48 -5.86
N ILE A 95 -21.52 5.86 -7.03
CA ILE A 95 -21.68 4.42 -7.21
C ILE A 95 -20.48 3.89 -8.00
N LEU A 96 -20.16 2.63 -7.78
CA LEU A 96 -19.12 1.90 -8.52
C LEU A 96 -19.56 0.46 -8.66
N ASP A 97 -19.04 -0.18 -9.70
CA ASP A 97 -19.17 -1.61 -9.93
C ASP A 97 -17.81 -2.26 -9.66
N CYS A 98 -17.80 -3.40 -8.96
CA CYS A 98 -16.57 -4.14 -8.66
C CYS A 98 -16.83 -5.64 -8.62
N SER A 99 -15.80 -6.43 -8.85
CA SER A 99 -15.85 -7.89 -8.62
C SER A 99 -15.96 -8.22 -7.13
N SER A 100 -16.40 -9.45 -6.82
CA SER A 100 -16.57 -9.95 -5.45
C SER A 100 -15.30 -9.84 -4.60
N GLU A 101 -14.15 -10.06 -5.21
CA GLU A 101 -12.84 -10.07 -4.56
C GLU A 101 -12.45 -8.67 -4.08
N ASN A 102 -12.91 -7.63 -4.77
CA ASN A 102 -12.58 -6.23 -4.48
C ASN A 102 -13.57 -5.55 -3.54
N LYS A 103 -14.68 -6.21 -3.19
CA LYS A 103 -15.71 -5.64 -2.32
C LYS A 103 -15.14 -5.10 -1.00
N ALA A 104 -14.30 -5.88 -0.33
CA ALA A 104 -13.72 -5.51 0.96
C ALA A 104 -12.85 -4.23 0.87
N PHE A 105 -12.21 -3.97 -0.27
CA PHE A 105 -11.44 -2.75 -0.48
C PHE A 105 -12.35 -1.50 -0.53
N TYR A 106 -13.44 -1.56 -1.29
CA TYR A 106 -14.37 -0.43 -1.40
C TYR A 106 -15.17 -0.20 -0.12
N GLU A 107 -15.48 -1.25 0.64
CA GLU A 107 -16.04 -1.12 1.99
C GLU A 107 -15.11 -0.34 2.94
N ARG A 108 -13.79 -0.60 2.88
CA ARG A 108 -12.78 0.19 3.63
C ARG A 108 -12.68 1.65 3.15
N CYS A 109 -13.15 1.96 1.95
CA CYS A 109 -13.28 3.32 1.42
C CYS A 109 -14.62 3.99 1.76
N GLY A 110 -15.51 3.30 2.49
CA GLY A 110 -16.81 3.83 2.93
C GLY A 110 -18.01 3.51 2.03
N PHE A 111 -17.82 2.72 0.96
CA PHE A 111 -18.92 2.24 0.11
C PHE A 111 -19.70 1.12 0.81
N LYS A 112 -20.95 0.89 0.37
CA LYS A 112 -21.81 -0.19 0.87
C LYS A 112 -22.49 -0.88 -0.29
N GLU A 113 -22.53 -2.21 -0.25
CA GLU A 113 -23.36 -2.98 -1.17
C GLU A 113 -24.85 -2.68 -0.92
N LYS A 114 -25.59 -2.45 -2.00
CA LYS A 114 -27.02 -2.09 -1.94
C LYS A 114 -27.84 -2.82 -2.97
N GLU A 115 -27.43 -2.75 -4.22
CA GLU A 115 -28.16 -3.29 -5.38
C GLU A 115 -27.22 -4.16 -6.23
N ILE A 116 -27.81 -4.98 -7.10
CA ILE A 116 -27.07 -5.81 -8.07
C ILE A 116 -26.67 -5.01 -9.31
N GLN A 117 -25.52 -5.36 -9.91
CA GLN A 117 -25.10 -4.82 -11.21
C GLN A 117 -25.82 -5.57 -12.35
N MET A 118 -26.30 -4.84 -13.35
CA MET A 118 -26.91 -5.40 -14.56
C MET A 118 -26.14 -4.93 -15.81
N VAL A 119 -25.93 -5.82 -16.79
CA VAL A 119 -25.23 -5.50 -18.05
C VAL A 119 -25.90 -6.22 -19.23
N GLN A 120 -25.99 -5.55 -20.39
CA GLN A 120 -26.40 -6.14 -21.66
C GLN A 120 -25.34 -5.85 -22.71
N TYR A 121 -24.75 -6.91 -23.28
CA TYR A 121 -23.80 -6.80 -24.39
C TYR A 121 -24.58 -6.98 -25.70
N PHE A 122 -24.31 -6.11 -26.67
CA PHE A 122 -25.01 -6.08 -27.98
C PHE A 122 -24.19 -6.69 -29.12
N VAL A 123 -23.02 -7.25 -28.81
CA VAL A 123 -22.08 -7.88 -29.74
C VAL A 123 -21.50 -9.13 -29.11
#